data_AF-A0A7W0CFU2-F1
#
_entry.id   AF-A0A7W0CFU2-F1
#
_cell.length_a   1.000
_cell.length_b   1.000
_cell.length_c   1.000
_cell.angle_alpha   90.00
_cell.angle_beta   90.00
_cell.angle_gamma   90.00
#
_symmetry.space_group_name_H-M   'P 1'
#
loop_
_entity.id
_entity.type
_entity.pdbx_description
1 polymer ?
#
loop_
_entity_poly.entity_id
_entity_poly.type
_entity_poly.pdbx_seq_one_letter_code
_entity_poly.pdbx_strand_id
1 'polypeptide(L)'
;MEIVRLVLLFGHLAGFAAMVGGFFYQMRIKQPEIGSYMIGGAIGQAVTGAALIGSRYALDLPVNNPKMGVKLVLDLIVLAVAIAGTRQRVKSPGMFYAAGVLAALTAAVAVFWT
;
A
#
# COMPACT_ATOMS: atom_id res chain seq x y z
N MET A 1 21.34 2.65 -12.44
CA MET A 1 20.18 2.13 -11.67
C MET A 1 19.04 3.14 -11.50
N GLU A 2 19.18 4.39 -11.94
CA GLU A 2 18.13 5.41 -11.73
C GLU A 2 16.81 5.10 -12.44
N ILE A 3 16.86 4.61 -13.69
CA ILE A 3 15.65 4.20 -14.42
C ILE A 3 14.87 3.12 -13.67
N VAL A 4 15.56 2.19 -13.01
CA VAL A 4 14.93 1.13 -12.21
C VAL A 4 14.20 1.75 -11.03
N ARG A 5 14.82 2.69 -10.31
CA ARG A 5 14.18 3.43 -9.20
C ARG A 5 12.93 4.18 -9.68
N LEU A 6 12.97 4.79 -10.86
CA LEU A 6 11.81 5.50 -11.43
C LEU A 6 10.68 4.56 -11.83
N VAL A 7 10.99 3.41 -12.44
CA VAL A 7 9.99 2.37 -12.75
C VAL A 7 9.36 1.82 -11.47
N LEU A 8 10.17 1.57 -10.43
CA LEU A 8 9.67 1.15 -9.12
C LEU A 8 8.77 2.22 -8.49
N LEU A 9 9.14 3.49 -8.58
CA LEU A 9 8.34 4.61 -8.07
C LEU A 9 7.01 4.70 -8.81
N PHE A 10 7.03 4.60 -10.13
CA PHE A 10 5.82 4.57 -10.96
C PHE A 10 4.93 3.38 -10.58
N GLY A 11 5.49 2.18 -10.45
CA GLY A 11 4.79 0.99 -10.01
C GLY A 11 4.21 1.13 -8.60
N HIS A 12 4.93 1.79 -7.69
CA HIS A 12 4.43 2.10 -6.35
C HIS A 12 3.23 3.05 -6.43
N LEU A 13 3.29 4.12 -7.22
CA LEU A 13 2.14 5.01 -7.39
C LEU A 13 0.93 4.29 -8.02
N ALA A 14 1.16 3.41 -8.99
CA ALA A 14 0.13 2.59 -9.59
C ALA A 14 -0.50 1.59 -8.60
N GLY A 15 0.31 0.96 -7.75
CA GLY A 15 -0.17 0.07 -6.68
C GLY A 15 -1.03 0.80 -5.66
N PHE A 16 -0.63 2.01 -5.27
CA PHE A 16 -1.42 2.88 -4.39
C PHE A 16 -2.75 3.25 -5.05
N ALA A 17 -2.73 3.65 -6.32
CA ALA A 17 -3.93 3.99 -7.08
C ALA A 17 -4.88 2.78 -7.21
N ALA A 18 -4.37 1.57 -7.42
CA ALA A 18 -5.18 0.35 -7.44
C ALA A 18 -5.81 0.04 -6.07
N MET A 19 -5.04 0.22 -4.99
CA MET A 19 -5.52 0.02 -3.62
C MET A 19 -6.66 0.98 -3.26
N VAL A 20 -6.41 2.28 -3.43
CA VAL A 20 -7.36 3.34 -3.07
C VAL A 20 -8.53 3.41 -4.06
N GLY A 21 -8.26 3.25 -5.36
CA GLY A 21 -9.31 3.18 -6.38
C GLY A 21 -10.22 1.98 -6.19
N GLY A 22 -9.67 0.82 -5.85
CA GLY A 22 -10.44 -0.37 -5.48
C GLY A 22 -11.31 -0.14 -4.24
N PHE A 23 -10.77 0.56 -3.23
CA PHE A 23 -11.53 0.95 -2.04
C PHE A 23 -12.73 1.84 -2.40
N PHE A 24 -12.51 2.95 -3.13
CA PHE A 24 -13.59 3.85 -3.57
C PHE A 24 -14.61 3.15 -4.45
N TYR A 25 -14.16 2.28 -5.35
CA TYR A 25 -15.03 1.47 -6.19
C TYR A 25 -15.96 0.58 -5.36
N GLN A 26 -15.46 -0.05 -4.31
CA GLN A 26 -16.25 -0.95 -3.47
C GLN A 26 -17.23 -0.21 -2.54
N MET A 27 -16.97 1.05 -2.17
CA MET A 27 -17.88 1.83 -1.31
C MET A 27 -19.27 2.05 -1.92
N ARG A 28 -19.43 1.87 -3.24
CA ARG A 28 -20.75 1.93 -3.91
C ARG A 28 -21.58 0.65 -3.74
N ILE A 29 -20.98 -0.42 -3.20
CA ILE A 29 -21.59 -1.74 -3.06
C ILE A 29 -22.21 -1.85 -1.66
N LYS A 30 -23.44 -2.40 -1.57
CA LYS A 30 -24.19 -2.54 -0.29
C LYS A 30 -23.41 -3.31 0.78
N GLN A 31 -22.61 -4.29 0.36
CA GLN A 31 -21.72 -5.07 1.22
C GLN A 31 -20.32 -4.99 0.61
N PRO A 32 -19.53 -3.94 0.95
CA PRO A 32 -18.22 -3.77 0.37
C PRO A 32 -17.27 -4.85 0.90
N GLU A 33 -16.42 -5.34 0.02
CA GLU A 33 -15.43 -6.37 0.33
C GLU A 33 -14.06 -6.03 -0.24
N ILE A 34 -13.04 -6.75 0.19
CA ILE A 34 -11.69 -6.60 -0.36
C ILE A 34 -11.62 -7.29 -1.73
N GLY A 35 -11.61 -6.47 -2.78
CA GLY A 35 -11.52 -6.89 -4.18
C GLY A 35 -10.09 -7.21 -4.64
N SER A 36 -9.97 -7.81 -5.82
CA SER A 36 -8.68 -8.19 -6.42
C SER A 36 -7.73 -7.00 -6.62
N TYR A 37 -8.25 -5.84 -7.04
CA TYR A 37 -7.44 -4.62 -7.20
C TYR A 37 -6.85 -4.12 -5.87
N MET A 38 -7.58 -4.27 -4.76
CA MET A 38 -7.07 -3.87 -3.44
C MET A 38 -5.90 -4.77 -3.00
N ILE A 39 -6.04 -6.09 -3.16
CA ILE A 39 -4.97 -7.04 -2.81
C ILE A 39 -3.76 -6.82 -3.71
N GLY A 40 -3.97 -6.73 -5.03
CA GLY A 40 -2.91 -6.48 -6.00
C GLY A 40 -2.19 -5.16 -5.73
N GLY A 41 -2.95 -4.11 -5.40
CA GLY A 41 -2.42 -2.81 -4.98
C GLY A 41 -1.57 -2.93 -3.71
N ALA A 42 -2.06 -3.60 -2.67
CA ALA A 42 -1.32 -3.80 -1.41
C ALA A 42 -0.04 -4.64 -1.59
N ILE A 43 -0.08 -5.69 -2.41
CA ILE A 43 1.12 -6.48 -2.79
C ILE A 43 2.11 -5.56 -3.52
N GLY A 44 1.61 -4.81 -4.51
CA GLY A 44 2.39 -3.85 -5.27
C GLY A 44 3.08 -2.84 -4.35
N GLN A 45 2.36 -2.25 -3.39
CA GLN A 45 2.90 -1.34 -2.40
C GLN A 45 4.04 -1.96 -1.60
N ALA A 46 3.81 -3.11 -0.96
CA ALA A 46 4.82 -3.76 -0.13
C ALA A 46 6.09 -4.12 -0.91
N VAL A 47 5.93 -4.71 -2.10
CA VAL A 47 7.07 -5.13 -2.94
C VAL A 47 7.84 -3.93 -3.49
N THR A 48 7.15 -2.97 -4.10
CA THR A 48 7.80 -1.78 -4.66
C THR A 48 8.37 -0.88 -3.59
N GLY A 49 7.73 -0.77 -2.42
CA GLY A 49 8.21 -0.02 -1.26
C GLY A 49 9.55 -0.58 -0.75
N ALA A 50 9.63 -1.90 -0.54
CA ALA A 50 10.89 -2.56 -0.17
C ALA A 50 11.98 -2.37 -1.23
N ALA A 51 11.63 -2.56 -2.51
CA ALA A 51 12.57 -2.39 -3.62
C ALA A 51 13.04 -0.93 -3.76
N LEU A 52 12.19 0.06 -3.51
CA LEU A 52 12.54 1.47 -3.52
C LEU A 52 13.57 1.80 -2.44
N ILE A 53 13.38 1.28 -1.21
CA ILE A 53 14.35 1.44 -0.12
C ILE A 53 15.71 0.89 -0.56
N GLY A 54 15.75 -0.35 -1.05
CA GLY A 54 16.99 -0.97 -1.54
C GLY A 54 17.64 -0.19 -2.69
N SER A 55 16.85 0.31 -3.64
CA SER A 55 17.37 1.09 -4.77
C SER A 55 18.01 2.41 -4.36
N ARG A 56 17.52 3.06 -3.28
CA ARG A 56 18.12 4.30 -2.76
C ARG A 56 19.47 4.04 -2.13
N TYR A 57 19.59 2.95 -1.37
CA TYR A 57 20.87 2.50 -0.85
C TYR A 57 21.86 2.19 -1.96
N ALA A 58 21.44 1.47 -3.00
CA ALA A 58 22.30 1.12 -4.13
C ALA A 58 22.73 2.32 -5.01
N LEU A 59 22.12 3.49 -4.81
CA LEU A 59 22.40 4.74 -5.53
C LEU A 59 23.04 5.81 -4.65
N ASP A 60 23.44 5.46 -3.41
CA ASP A 60 23.96 6.39 -2.41
C ASP A 60 23.08 7.63 -2.20
N LEU A 61 21.76 7.47 -2.34
CA LEU A 61 20.79 8.54 -2.12
C LEU A 61 20.50 8.70 -0.62
N PRO A 62 20.14 9.90 -0.15
CA PRO A 62 19.72 10.09 1.24
C PRO A 62 18.56 9.17 1.63
N VAL A 63 18.67 8.50 2.78
CA VAL A 63 17.66 7.58 3.33
C VAL A 63 17.30 8.01 4.76
N ASN A 64 16.04 8.43 4.95
CA ASN A 64 15.45 8.57 6.28
C ASN A 64 14.94 7.18 6.72
N ASN A 65 15.80 6.43 7.41
CA ASN A 65 15.52 5.08 7.86
C ASN A 65 14.26 4.94 8.72
N PRO A 66 14.04 5.77 9.76
CA PRO A 66 12.81 5.73 10.53
C PRO A 66 11.55 5.88 9.66
N LYS A 67 11.51 6.91 8.80
CA LYS A 67 10.36 7.15 7.92
C LYS A 67 10.12 5.98 6.96
N MET A 68 11.18 5.46 6.34
CA MET A 68 11.07 4.35 5.39
C MET A 68 10.66 3.04 6.07
N GLY A 69 11.20 2.74 7.25
CA GLY A 69 10.82 1.57 8.04
C GLY A 69 9.34 1.60 8.45
N VAL A 70 8.86 2.75 8.94
CA VAL A 70 7.44 2.92 9.29
C VAL A 70 6.54 2.72 8.08
N LYS A 71 6.87 3.33 6.93
CA LYS A 71 6.09 3.14 5.70
C LYS A 71 6.02 1.68 5.28
N LEU A 72 7.15 0.98 5.29
CA LEU A 72 7.19 -0.43 4.92
C LEU A 72 6.36 -1.30 5.87
N VAL A 73 6.45 -1.06 7.18
CA VAL A 73 5.63 -1.76 8.18
C VAL A 73 4.15 -1.51 7.94
N LEU A 74 3.75 -0.27 7.66
CA LEU A 74 2.36 0.06 7.35
C LEU A 74 1.87 -0.64 6.07
N ASP A 75 2.67 -0.69 5.01
CA ASP A 75 2.32 -1.40 3.77
C ASP A 75 2.12 -2.90 4.03
N LEU A 76 2.95 -3.51 4.89
CA LEU A 76 2.80 -4.91 5.30
C LEU A 76 1.54 -5.14 6.14
N ILE A 77 1.18 -4.20 7.02
CA ILE A 77 -0.07 -4.26 7.79
C ILE A 77 -1.28 -4.14 6.85
N VAL A 78 -1.26 -3.21 5.90
CA VAL A 78 -2.30 -3.08 4.87
C VAL A 78 -2.45 -4.38 4.10
N LEU A 79 -1.35 -4.99 3.66
CA LEU A 79 -1.37 -6.27 2.96
C LEU A 79 -1.93 -7.41 3.82
N ALA A 80 -1.53 -7.49 5.10
CA ALA A 80 -2.05 -8.49 6.02
C ALA A 80 -3.56 -8.34 6.24
N VAL A 81 -4.05 -7.11 6.43
CA VAL A 81 -5.48 -6.81 6.55
C VAL A 81 -6.22 -7.14 5.25
N ALA A 82 -5.64 -6.80 4.10
CA ALA A 82 -6.20 -7.13 2.79
C ALA A 82 -6.38 -8.65 2.62
N ILE A 83 -5.34 -9.43 2.91
CA ILE A 83 -5.39 -10.90 2.85
C ILE A 83 -6.40 -11.45 3.87
N ALA A 84 -6.38 -10.97 5.11
CA ALA A 84 -7.33 -11.42 6.14
C ALA A 84 -8.79 -11.15 5.75
N GLY A 85 -9.08 -9.96 5.21
CA GLY A 85 -10.42 -9.58 4.79
C GLY A 85 -10.97 -10.44 3.64
N THR A 86 -10.11 -11.01 2.79
CA THR A 86 -10.57 -11.94 1.74
C THR A 86 -11.09 -13.26 2.30
N ARG A 87 -10.58 -13.69 3.46
CA ARG A 87 -11.03 -14.89 4.18
C ARG A 87 -12.29 -14.63 5.01
N GLN A 88 -12.60 -13.36 5.29
CA GLN A 88 -13.72 -12.94 6.15
C GLN A 88 -14.89 -12.30 5.38
N ARG A 89 -14.90 -12.38 4.05
CA ARG A 89 -15.88 -11.71 3.15
C ARG A 89 -17.35 -11.86 3.57
N VAL A 90 -17.70 -12.97 4.21
CA VAL A 90 -19.09 -13.31 4.57
C VAL A 90 -19.52 -12.69 5.92
N LYS A 91 -18.60 -12.20 6.75
CA LYS A 91 -18.89 -11.85 8.16
C LYS A 91 -19.13 -10.37 8.42
N SER A 92 -18.32 -9.47 7.83
CA SER A 92 -18.40 -8.02 8.10
C SER A 92 -17.48 -7.22 7.16
N PRO A 93 -17.86 -5.98 6.75
CA PRO A 93 -16.99 -5.08 6.00
C PRO A 93 -15.88 -4.42 6.85
N GLY A 94 -15.73 -4.77 8.13
CA GLY A 94 -14.74 -4.15 9.03
C GLY A 94 -13.30 -4.18 8.49
N MET A 95 -12.87 -5.31 7.94
CA MET A 95 -11.53 -5.45 7.34
C MET A 95 -11.37 -4.59 6.07
N PHE A 96 -12.46 -4.40 5.30
CA PHE A 96 -12.46 -3.52 4.14
C PHE A 96 -12.23 -2.06 4.54
N TYR A 97 -12.96 -1.56 5.55
CA TYR A 97 -12.76 -0.20 6.06
C TYR A 97 -11.40 -0.01 6.71
N ALA A 98 -10.93 -1.00 7.48
CA ALA A 98 -9.60 -0.99 8.06
C ALA A 98 -8.52 -0.85 6.99
N ALA A 99 -8.61 -1.61 5.88
CA ALA A 99 -7.66 -1.53 4.78
C ALA A 99 -7.64 -0.13 4.12
N GLY A 100 -8.81 0.49 3.93
CA GLY A 100 -8.93 1.84 3.38
C GLY A 100 -8.34 2.92 4.29
N VAL A 101 -8.66 2.88 5.59
CA VAL A 101 -8.11 3.80 6.59
C VAL A 101 -6.59 3.64 6.70
N LEU A 102 -6.09 2.41 6.74
CA LEU A 102 -4.66 2.15 6.78
C LEU A 102 -3.95 2.67 5.53
N ALA A 103 -4.53 2.49 4.33
CA ALA A 103 -3.98 3.05 3.09
C ALA A 103 -3.95 4.60 3.12
N ALA A 104 -4.96 5.26 3.69
CA ALA A 104 -4.93 6.70 3.88
C ALA A 104 -3.84 7.13 4.88
N LEU A 105 -3.64 6.37 5.97
CA LEU A 105 -2.58 6.61 6.94
C LEU A 105 -1.18 6.43 6.34
N THR A 106 -0.98 5.44 5.46
CA THR A 106 0.32 5.25 4.78
C THR A 106 0.67 6.46 3.91
N ALA A 107 -0.32 7.01 3.19
CA ALA A 107 -0.18 8.24 2.42
C ALA A 107 0.08 9.46 3.31
N ALA A 108 -0.63 9.59 4.43
CA ALA A 108 -0.41 10.68 5.38
C ALA A 108 1.02 10.67 5.93
N VAL A 109 1.55 9.50 6.32
CA VAL A 109 2.95 9.35 6.74
C VAL A 109 3.92 9.71 5.62
N ALA A 110 3.62 9.33 4.38
CA ALA A 110 4.46 9.67 3.24
C ALA A 110 4.58 11.19 3.03
N VAL A 111 3.45 11.91 3.15
CA VAL A 111 3.33 13.34 2.85
C VAL A 111 3.74 14.23 4.02
N PHE A 112 3.25 13.94 5.23
CA PHE A 112 3.36 14.86 6.37
C PHE A 112 4.59 14.64 7.27
N TRP A 113 5.26 13.49 7.19
CA TRP A 113 6.52 13.27 7.93
C TRP A 113 7.68 13.90 7.16
N THR A 114 8.23 15.01 7.65
CA THR A 114 9.43 15.67 7.09
C THR A 114 10.72 15.19 7.75
#